data_AF-A0A3D3TTK9-F1
#
_entry.id   AF-A0A3D3TTK9-F1
#
_cell.length_a   1.000
_cell.length_b   1.000
_cell.length_c   1.000
_cell.angle_alpha   90.00
_cell.angle_beta   90.00
_cell.angle_gamma   90.00
#
_symmetry.space_group_name_H-M   'P 1'
#
loop_
_entity.id
_entity.type
_entity.pdbx_description
1 polymer ?
#
loop_
_entity_poly.entity_id
_entity_poly.type
_entity_poly.pdbx_seq_one_letter_code
_entity_poly.pdbx_strand_id
1 'polypeptide(L)' 'MYNNLEAEIARKKIKKPEIAEEIGRTYNTFNLKVAGKYPFTYEEALLIHEKFFPECDFKELFKSSNIRC' A
#
# COMPACT_ATOMS: atom_id res chain seq x y z
N MET A 1 -7.31 -1.49 7.50
CA MET A 1 -5.92 -1.97 7.37
C MET A 1 -5.80 -2.75 6.07
N TYR A 2 -4.67 -2.58 5.37
CA TYR A 2 -4.36 -3.26 4.10
C TYR A 2 -3.38 -4.41 4.37
N ASN A 3 -3.89 -5.51 4.93
CA ASN A 3 -3.08 -6.64 5.40
C ASN A 3 -2.28 -7.30 4.27
N ASN A 4 -2.88 -7.37 3.08
CA ASN A 4 -2.25 -7.98 1.90
C ASN A 4 -1.05 -7.15 1.43
N LEU A 5 -1.21 -5.83 1.32
CA LEU A 5 -0.11 -4.92 1.01
C LEU A 5 1.03 -5.06 2.04
N GLU A 6 0.71 -5.10 3.34
CA GLU A 6 1.74 -5.25 4.37
C GLU A 6 2.47 -6.60 4.31
N ALA A 7 1.74 -7.69 4.01
CA ALA A 7 2.32 -9.01 3.82
C ALA A 7 3.25 -9.05 2.60
N GLU A 8 2.88 -8.45 1.47
CA GLU A 8 3.72 -8.42 0.28
C GLU A 8 4.98 -7.57 0.46
N ILE A 9 4.86 -6.42 1.14
CA ILE A 9 6.04 -5.60 1.52
C ILE A 9 7.03 -6.44 2.34
N ALA A 10 6.53 -7.21 3.32
CA ALA A 10 7.37 -8.06 4.15
C ALA A 10 7.98 -9.23 3.36
N ARG A 11 7.21 -9.88 2.47
CA ARG A 11 7.67 -10.99 1.61
C ARG A 11 8.81 -10.56 0.69
N LYS A 12 8.66 -9.40 0.04
CA LYS A 12 9.67 -8.84 -0.86
C LYS A 12 10.80 -8.09 -0.16
N LYS A 13 10.72 -7.92 1.17
CA LYS A 13 11.67 -7.14 1.99
C LYS A 13 11.85 -5.69 1.47
N ILE A 14 10.78 -5.11 0.93
CA ILE A 14 10.79 -3.72 0.44
C ILE A 14 10.75 -2.78 1.64
N LYS A 15 11.55 -1.71 1.60
CA LYS A 15 11.52 -0.72 2.66
C LYS A 15 10.32 0.20 2.47
N LYS A 16 9.44 0.24 3.47
CA LYS A 16 8.28 1.15 3.51
C LYS A 16 8.64 2.63 3.21
N PRO A 17 9.78 3.19 3.68
CA PRO A 17 10.21 4.52 3.27
C PRO A 17 10.39 4.72 1.76
N GLU A 18 10.91 3.72 1.04
CA GLU A 18 11.11 3.80 -0.43
C GLU A 18 9.75 3.90 -1.15
N ILE A 19 8.76 3.14 -0.68
CA ILE A 19 7.38 3.22 -1.21
C ILE A 19 6.78 4.59 -0.93
N ALA A 20 7.01 5.14 0.28
CA ALA A 20 6.49 6.43 0.67
C ALA A 20 7.09 7.56 -0.19
N GLU A 21 8.39 7.54 -0.41
CA GLU A 21 9.10 8.48 -1.30
C GLU A 21 8.56 8.43 -2.72
N GLU A 22 8.31 7.22 -3.24
CA GLU A 22 7.78 7.03 -4.60
C GLU A 22 6.40 7.65 -4.81
N ILE A 23 5.52 7.55 -3.81
CA ILE A 23 4.20 8.20 -3.86
C ILE A 23 4.21 9.67 -3.40
N GLY A 24 5.40 10.24 -3.14
CA GLY A 24 5.55 11.63 -2.68
C GLY A 24 4.98 11.87 -1.28
N ARG A 25 4.99 10.87 -0.41
CA ARG A 25 4.46 10.94 0.97
C ARG A 25 5.54 10.69 2.01
N THR A 26 5.28 11.14 3.23
CA THR A 26 6.15 10.79 4.37
C THR A 26 5.92 9.35 4.79
N TYR A 27 6.94 8.72 5.36
CA TYR A 27 6.85 7.38 5.96
C TYR A 27 5.68 7.26 6.96
N ASN A 28 5.46 8.30 7.77
CA ASN A 28 4.35 8.32 8.73
C ASN A 28 2.98 8.33 8.02
N THR A 29 2.81 9.15 6.99
CA THR A 29 1.57 9.18 6.18
C THR A 29 1.31 7.83 5.54
N PHE A 30 2.34 7.19 4.97
CA PHE A 30 2.24 5.86 4.39
C PHE A 30 1.79 4.83 5.44
N ASN A 31 2.41 4.81 6.62
CA ASN A 31 2.00 3.90 7.70
C ASN A 31 0.55 4.11 8.14
N LEU A 32 0.09 5.36 8.25
CA LEU A 32 -1.31 5.65 8.57
C LEU A 32 -2.27 5.14 7.49
N LYS A 33 -1.87 5.23 6.21
CA LYS A 33 -2.63 4.68 5.09
C LYS A 33 -2.66 3.14 5.12
N VAL A 34 -1.52 2.48 5.30
CA VAL A 34 -1.44 1.00 5.44
C VAL A 34 -2.27 0.50 6.62
N ALA A 35 -2.21 1.19 7.77
CA ALA A 35 -3.07 0.90 8.93
C ALA A 35 -4.57 1.07 8.62
N GLY A 36 -4.92 1.75 7.53
CA GLY A 36 -6.29 2.02 7.10
C GLY A 36 -6.94 3.18 7.86
N LYS A 37 -6.15 4.09 8.43
CA LYS A 37 -6.64 5.36 9.00
C LYS A 37 -7.03 6.35 7.90
N TYR A 38 -6.33 6.29 6.77
CA TYR A 38 -6.62 7.06 5.57
C TYR A 38 -6.64 6.13 4.35
N PRO A 39 -7.50 6.37 3.36
CA PRO A 39 -7.46 5.63 2.10
C PRO A 39 -6.25 6.03 1.26
N PHE A 40 -5.81 5.13 0.38
CA PHE A 40 -4.93 5.48 -0.74
C PHE A 40 -5.75 6.16 -1.83
N THR A 41 -5.18 7.16 -2.49
CA THR A 41 -5.77 7.65 -3.75
C THR A 41 -5.52 6.61 -4.85
N TYR A 42 -6.31 6.66 -5.92
CA TYR A 42 -6.13 5.74 -7.04
C TYR A 42 -4.73 5.86 -7.65
N GLU A 43 -4.22 7.08 -7.84
CA GLU A 43 -2.88 7.34 -8.37
C GLU A 43 -1.78 6.77 -7.47
N GLU A 44 -1.88 6.96 -6.15
CA GLU A 44 -0.92 6.39 -5.19
C GLU A 44 -0.94 4.86 -5.24
N ALA A 45 -2.13 4.26 -5.27
CA ALA A 45 -2.28 2.81 -5.32
C ALA A 45 -1.73 2.24 -6.64
N LEU A 46 -1.98 2.91 -7.77
CA LEU A 46 -1.50 2.51 -9.09
C LEU A 46 0.04 2.56 -9.14
N LEU A 47 0.66 3.64 -8.67
CA LEU A 47 2.11 3.76 -8.60
C LEU A 47 2.74 2.66 -7.75
N ILE A 48 2.15 2.36 -6.59
CA ILE A 48 2.64 1.29 -5.71
C ILE A 48 2.55 -0.06 -6.42
N HIS A 49 1.43 -0.33 -7.10
CA HIS A 49 1.22 -1.59 -7.82
C HIS A 49 2.20 -1.74 -8.97
N GLU A 50 2.27 -0.77 -9.88
CA GLU A 50 3.11 -0.86 -11.09
C GLU A 50 4.61 -0.94 -10.78
N LYS A 51 5.09 -0.20 -9.75
CA LYS A 51 6.52 -0.21 -9.40
C LYS A 51 6.94 -1.36 -8.49
N PHE A 52 6.13 -1.70 -7.50
CA PHE A 52 6.57 -2.62 -6.43
C PHE A 52 5.89 -3.98 -6.48
N PHE A 53 4.67 -4.08 -7.01
CA PHE A 53 3.87 -5.31 -6.99
C PHE A 53 3.15 -5.59 -8.32
N PRO A 54 3.80 -5.48 -9.49
CA PRO A 54 3.15 -5.65 -10.78
C PRO A 54 2.60 -7.06 -11.01
N GLU A 55 3.11 -8.06 -10.29
CA GLU A 55 2.66 -9.45 -10.36
C GLU A 55 1.46 -9.76 -9.46
N CYS A 56 1.14 -8.88 -8.50
CA CYS A 56 0.03 -9.08 -7.58
C CYS A 56 -1.27 -8.53 -8.19
N ASP A 57 -2.42 -9.10 -7.83
CA ASP A 57 -3.70 -8.50 -8.22
C ASP A 57 -3.94 -7.19 -7.45
N PHE A 58 -4.28 -6.13 -8.18
CA PHE A 58 -4.49 -4.80 -7.61
C PHE A 58 -5.59 -4.78 -6.55
N LYS A 59 -6.72 -5.46 -6.80
CA LYS A 59 -7.87 -5.46 -5.90
C LYS A 59 -7.58 -6.24 -4.62
N GLU A 60 -6.88 -7.37 -4.75
CA GLU A 60 -6.46 -8.13 -3.57
C GLU A 60 -5.38 -7.37 -2.78
N LEU A 61 -4.42 -6.71 -3.43
CA LEU A 61 -3.37 -5.95 -2.76
C LEU A 61 -3.95 -4.82 -1.88
N PHE A 62 -4.92 -4.07 -2.43
CA PHE A 62 -5.61 -2.97 -1.73
C PHE A 62 -6.93 -3.38 -1.07
N LYS A 63 -7.12 -4.67 -0.79
CA LYS A 63 -8.29 -5.16 -0.07
C LYS A 63 -8.24 -4.70 1.38
N SER A 64 -9.13 -3.78 1.74
CA SER A 64 -9.25 -3.33 3.12
C SER A 64 -10.05 -4.35 3.93
N SER A 65 -9.55 -4.75 5.11
CA SER A 65 -10.34 -5.59 6.04
C SER A 65 -11.49 -4.85 6.71
N ASN A 66 -11.62 -3.54 6.46
CA ASN A 66 -12.60 -2.67 7.10
C ASN A 66 -13.69 -2.28 6.09
N ILE A 67 -14.26 -3.29 5.43
CA ILE A 67 -15.44 -3.13 4.59
C ILE A 67 -16.57 -2.69 5.53
N ARG A 68 -16.81 -1.37 5.62
CA ARG A 68 -18.12 -0.86 6.01
C ARG A 68 -19.02 -1.05 4.79
N CYS A 69 -19.69 -2.20 4.74
CA CYS A 69 -20.96 -2.29 4.02
C CYS A 69 -21.97 -1.37 4.68
#